data_AF-A0A2W5N2Z9-F1
#
_entry.id   AF-A0A2W5N2Z9-F1
#
_cell.length_a   1.000
_cell.length_b   1.000
_cell.length_c   1.000
_cell.angle_alpha   90.00
_cell.angle_beta   90.00
_cell.angle_gamma   90.00
#
_symmetry.space_group_name_H-M   'P 1'
#
loop_
_entity.id
_entity.type
_entity.pdbx_description
1 polymer ?
#
loop_
_entity_poly.entity_id
_entity_poly.type
_entity_poly.pdbx_seq_one_letter_code
_entity_poly.pdbx_strand_id
1 'polypeptide(L)'
;MEQLMAATIILAEIHPRAVADGATTIVRLAGGGGARPYHYGGEHWRAGIEALPTISATFDYQDEITGRTMAENMTVSYAPGRQAVLANLAGYFWPDAPIILRAGPEAPGGALPPILVQGKVLEISTAEGKLSIALADPAADLKKPLLKDRYLGTGGLEGPEDWEDKLKHRLFGRVWNRAAEPMDPANNIYCLADPRRPLQAISAVRDRGSPAGELTFMAWAGTAEDTLAALQAAVAPAGGGIVCPSIACIKWWKEPSGDLNADVLGEIGAGYVETTAAIAERLVQELGGPAFAAGVVGAADSLRPAPVGWVVKDETTTVAAMLDELMANVSLLWMLSPTGEILIRPWAWGASVASAVSEDVSRTKVIRPVATRKLGYRRNESRMARGDLAAIVLANEVAYLDGTPAQDLQPAEPASTSGAPLGTVVGDITADDVSSTINSGGGVAENQVNTSAILDNAVTESNFALLDLFGASVGSDDDNVWRDFAYMGVALSTNFTRPEGATDTTAVFLVTVVGTRTGGDNDRVSLRMMRGDGTALLPAEHGYLLFEGGGNTAYTVPFFDPAPLDGTNSYTVQSKNVVGHPTWERGIVIPVRLSK
;
A
#
# COMPACT_ATOMS: atom_id res chain seq x y z
N MET A 1 -43.30 19.80 -26.66
CA MET A 1 -42.33 20.86 -27.03
C MET A 1 -40.97 20.22 -26.95
N GLU A 2 -40.51 19.68 -28.07
CA GLU A 2 -39.18 19.08 -28.20
C GLU A 2 -38.17 20.21 -28.04
N GLN A 3 -37.38 20.15 -26.97
CA GLN A 3 -36.35 21.14 -26.67
C GLN A 3 -35.29 20.99 -27.77
N LEU A 4 -35.37 21.81 -28.82
CA LEU A 4 -34.38 21.91 -29.89
C LEU A 4 -33.00 21.99 -29.24
N MET A 5 -32.23 20.90 -29.29
CA MET A 5 -30.87 20.89 -28.78
C MET A 5 -30.09 21.95 -29.55
N ALA A 6 -29.57 22.95 -28.84
CA ALA A 6 -28.76 24.00 -29.45
C ALA A 6 -27.59 23.37 -30.20
N ALA A 7 -27.39 23.77 -31.45
CA ALA A 7 -26.33 23.22 -32.29
C ALA A 7 -24.96 23.41 -31.60
N THR A 8 -24.13 22.38 -31.58
CA THR A 8 -22.77 22.49 -31.03
C THR A 8 -21.86 23.19 -32.05
N ILE A 9 -21.10 24.17 -31.58
CA ILE A 9 -20.09 24.90 -32.36
C ILE A 9 -18.69 24.52 -31.88
N ILE A 10 -17.74 24.43 -32.80
CA ILE A 10 -16.30 24.32 -32.50
C ILE A 10 -15.52 25.45 -33.17
N LEU A 11 -14.62 26.06 -32.40
CA LEU A 11 -13.75 27.14 -32.82
C LEU A 11 -12.29 26.77 -32.49
N ALA A 12 -11.38 26.95 -33.45
CA ALA A 12 -9.95 26.75 -33.28
C ALA A 12 -9.18 28.03 -33.61
N GLU A 13 -8.57 28.65 -32.61
CA GLU A 13 -7.67 29.79 -32.78
C GLU A 13 -6.23 29.32 -32.64
N ILE A 14 -5.41 29.56 -33.66
CA ILE A 14 -4.06 29.03 -33.77
C ILE A 14 -3.11 30.16 -34.14
N HIS A 15 -1.92 30.17 -33.55
CA HIS A 15 -0.93 31.23 -33.69
C HIS A 15 0.35 30.71 -34.39
N PRO A 16 0.29 30.24 -35.65
CA PRO A 16 1.48 29.75 -36.35
C PRO A 16 2.40 30.89 -36.81
N ARG A 17 3.65 30.55 -37.14
CA ARG A 17 4.62 31.52 -37.69
C ARG A 17 4.59 31.53 -39.21
N ALA A 18 4.64 32.70 -39.82
CA ALA A 18 4.82 32.81 -41.27
C ALA A 18 6.25 32.39 -41.64
N VAL A 19 6.40 31.54 -42.66
CA VAL A 19 7.72 31.03 -43.09
C VAL A 19 8.58 32.13 -43.71
N ALA A 20 7.95 33.17 -44.27
CA ALA A 20 8.65 34.25 -44.96
C ALA A 20 9.44 35.18 -44.02
N ASP A 21 8.93 35.46 -42.82
CA ASP A 21 9.47 36.46 -41.89
C ASP A 21 9.51 36.00 -40.42
N GLY A 22 8.99 34.82 -40.11
CA GLY A 22 8.91 34.28 -38.75
C GLY A 22 7.83 34.92 -37.87
N ALA A 23 7.03 35.85 -38.40
CA ALA A 23 6.03 36.58 -37.63
C ALA A 23 4.84 35.67 -37.26
N THR A 24 4.37 35.78 -36.01
CA THR A 24 3.16 35.08 -35.55
C THR A 24 1.92 35.63 -36.23
N THR A 25 1.11 34.77 -36.84
CA THR A 25 -0.15 35.10 -37.50
C THR A 25 -1.30 34.39 -36.79
N ILE A 26 -2.48 35.01 -36.70
CA ILE A 26 -3.67 34.38 -36.11
C ILE A 26 -4.49 33.69 -37.19
N VAL A 27 -4.75 32.39 -37.01
CA VAL A 27 -5.62 31.57 -37.86
C VAL A 27 -6.86 31.16 -37.05
N ARG A 28 -8.05 31.48 -37.57
CA ARG A 28 -9.34 31.19 -36.92
C ARG A 28 -10.20 30.27 -37.78
N LEU A 29 -10.46 29.06 -37.29
CA LEU A 29 -11.22 28.01 -37.98
C LEU A 29 -12.49 27.66 -37.19
N ALA A 30 -13.59 27.35 -37.87
CA ALA A 30 -14.87 27.00 -37.26
C ALA A 30 -15.54 25.79 -37.94
N GLY A 31 -16.37 25.07 -37.19
CA GLY A 31 -17.26 24.01 -37.68
C GLY A 31 -18.44 23.78 -36.73
N GLY A 32 -19.44 23.01 -37.20
CA GLY A 32 -20.72 22.89 -36.50
C GLY A 32 -21.56 24.17 -36.56
N GLY A 33 -22.47 24.37 -35.61
CA GLY A 33 -23.34 25.56 -35.50
C GLY A 33 -24.34 25.77 -36.65
N GLY A 34 -25.35 26.59 -36.41
CA GLY A 34 -26.34 27.02 -37.40
C GLY A 34 -26.12 28.45 -37.93
N ALA A 35 -25.35 29.28 -37.23
CA ALA A 35 -25.15 30.69 -37.59
C ALA A 35 -24.14 30.85 -38.74
N ARG A 36 -24.56 31.56 -39.80
CA ARG A 36 -23.71 31.95 -40.93
C ARG A 36 -23.88 33.45 -41.21
N PRO A 37 -22.81 34.24 -41.37
CA PRO A 37 -21.39 33.87 -41.26
C PRO A 37 -20.97 33.57 -39.81
N TYR A 38 -19.90 32.77 -39.62
CA TYR A 38 -19.34 32.50 -38.31
C TYR A 38 -18.64 33.76 -37.77
N HIS A 39 -19.33 34.48 -36.89
CA HIS A 39 -18.83 35.69 -36.25
C HIS A 39 -19.01 35.58 -34.73
N TYR A 40 -17.90 35.35 -34.04
CA TYR A 40 -17.88 35.06 -32.61
C TYR A 40 -16.80 35.89 -31.91
N GLY A 41 -17.15 36.46 -30.75
CA GLY A 41 -16.23 37.30 -29.98
C GLY A 41 -15.77 38.57 -30.72
N GLY A 42 -16.57 39.07 -31.68
CA GLY A 42 -16.20 40.22 -32.51
C GLY A 42 -15.30 39.91 -33.70
N GLU A 43 -15.04 38.62 -33.97
CA GLU A 43 -14.07 38.18 -34.97
C GLU A 43 -14.71 37.24 -36.01
N HIS A 44 -14.16 37.23 -37.23
CA HIS A 44 -14.58 36.32 -38.29
C HIS A 44 -13.83 34.99 -38.25
N TRP A 45 -14.56 33.89 -38.42
CA TRP A 45 -14.02 32.53 -38.40
C TRP A 45 -14.23 31.82 -39.74
N ARG A 46 -13.22 31.06 -40.20
CA ARG A 46 -13.26 30.34 -41.48
C ARG A 46 -13.95 28.98 -41.29
N ALA A 47 -15.04 28.74 -42.01
CA ALA A 47 -15.77 27.47 -41.94
C ALA A 47 -15.00 26.32 -42.59
N GLY A 48 -15.00 25.14 -41.94
CA GLY A 48 -14.44 23.92 -42.51
C GLY A 48 -13.99 22.84 -41.51
N ILE A 49 -14.15 23.01 -40.20
CA ILE A 49 -13.84 21.92 -39.25
C ILE A 49 -14.88 20.81 -39.44
N GLU A 50 -14.43 19.59 -39.73
CA GLU A 50 -15.30 18.48 -40.17
C GLU A 50 -16.03 17.79 -39.01
N ALA A 51 -15.38 17.65 -37.87
CA ALA A 51 -15.89 16.88 -36.74
C ALA A 51 -15.40 17.44 -35.40
N LEU A 52 -16.12 17.08 -34.33
CA LEU A 52 -15.66 17.35 -32.97
C LEU A 52 -14.43 16.47 -32.67
N PRO A 53 -13.38 17.01 -32.04
CA PRO A 53 -12.22 16.24 -31.63
C PRO A 53 -12.65 15.19 -30.60
N THR A 54 -12.18 13.96 -30.80
CA THR A 54 -12.37 12.90 -29.81
C THR A 54 -11.25 12.99 -28.78
N ILE A 55 -11.62 13.16 -27.51
CA ILE A 55 -10.68 13.14 -26.38
C ILE A 55 -10.91 11.82 -25.66
N SER A 56 -9.89 10.96 -25.65
CA SER A 56 -9.90 9.74 -24.84
C SER A 56 -8.88 9.85 -23.73
N ALA A 57 -9.30 9.53 -22.51
CA ALA A 57 -8.45 9.36 -21.35
C ALA A 57 -8.76 7.99 -20.76
N THR A 58 -7.73 7.16 -20.60
CA THR A 58 -7.87 5.81 -20.08
C THR A 58 -7.58 5.82 -18.58
N PHE A 59 -8.45 5.18 -17.81
CA PHE A 59 -8.24 4.92 -16.39
C PHE A 59 -8.15 3.40 -16.20
N ASP A 60 -7.01 2.89 -15.73
CA ASP A 60 -6.77 1.46 -15.53
C ASP A 60 -6.87 1.11 -14.02
N TYR A 61 -7.46 -0.06 -13.74
CA TYR A 61 -7.74 -0.57 -12.39
C TYR A 61 -7.27 -2.03 -12.21
N GLN A 62 -6.57 -2.64 -13.17
CA GLN A 62 -6.34 -4.09 -13.11
C GLN A 62 -5.47 -4.56 -11.93
N ASP A 63 -4.45 -3.82 -11.51
CA ASP A 63 -3.56 -4.22 -10.40
C ASP A 63 -3.08 -3.08 -9.48
N GLU A 64 -3.01 -1.83 -9.98
CA GLU A 64 -2.57 -0.64 -9.22
C GLU A 64 -3.41 0.58 -9.63
N ILE A 65 -3.84 1.37 -8.65
CA ILE A 65 -4.58 2.63 -8.93
C ILE A 65 -3.57 3.65 -9.42
N THR A 66 -3.55 3.90 -10.73
CA THR A 66 -2.73 4.98 -11.30
C THR A 66 -3.42 6.32 -11.07
N GLY A 67 -2.66 7.34 -10.68
CA GLY A 67 -3.18 8.70 -10.41
C GLY A 67 -3.54 9.49 -11.67
N ARG A 68 -3.51 8.86 -12.85
CA ARG A 68 -3.45 9.49 -14.17
C ARG A 68 -4.81 9.53 -14.85
N THR A 69 -5.20 10.72 -15.35
CA THR A 69 -6.19 10.86 -16.42
C THR A 69 -5.66 11.85 -17.45
N MET A 70 -5.06 11.36 -18.53
CA MET A 70 -4.47 12.21 -19.57
C MET A 70 -5.13 11.96 -20.91
N ALA A 71 -5.41 13.03 -21.64
CA ALA A 71 -5.83 12.97 -23.02
C ALA A 71 -4.63 12.57 -23.89
N GLU A 72 -4.68 11.40 -24.55
CA GLU A 72 -3.47 10.84 -25.15
C GLU A 72 -3.15 11.39 -26.54
N ASN A 73 -4.16 11.79 -27.32
CA ASN A 73 -3.98 12.44 -28.62
C ASN A 73 -5.24 13.24 -28.98
N MET A 74 -5.06 14.42 -29.60
CA MET A 74 -6.17 15.19 -30.16
C MET A 74 -5.83 15.65 -31.57
N THR A 75 -6.73 15.39 -32.51
CA THR A 75 -6.59 15.84 -33.90
C THR A 75 -7.81 16.67 -34.29
N VAL A 76 -7.56 17.80 -34.95
CA VAL A 76 -8.60 18.62 -35.59
C VAL A 76 -8.40 18.56 -37.10
N SER A 77 -9.45 18.15 -37.82
CA SER A 77 -9.44 18.10 -39.29
C SER A 77 -10.23 19.28 -39.86
N TYR A 78 -9.61 20.00 -40.79
CA TYR A 78 -10.16 21.15 -41.48
C TYR A 78 -10.16 20.95 -42.99
N ALA A 79 -11.34 20.97 -43.60
CA ALA A 79 -11.56 20.84 -45.03
C ALA A 79 -12.23 22.12 -45.59
N PRO A 80 -11.45 23.07 -46.12
CA PRO A 80 -12.01 24.28 -46.71
C PRO A 80 -12.70 23.97 -48.04
N GLY A 81 -13.80 24.65 -48.35
CA GLY A 81 -14.46 24.56 -49.66
C GLY A 81 -13.64 25.14 -50.84
N ARG A 82 -12.44 25.70 -50.59
CA ARG A 82 -11.55 26.29 -51.61
C ARG A 82 -10.11 25.84 -51.39
N GLN A 83 -9.52 25.22 -52.41
CA GLN A 83 -8.15 24.67 -52.36
C GLN A 83 -7.07 25.75 -52.12
N ALA A 84 -7.27 26.98 -52.60
CA ALA A 84 -6.34 28.10 -52.36
C ALA A 84 -6.19 28.45 -50.86
N VAL A 85 -7.23 28.22 -50.05
CA VAL A 85 -7.16 28.43 -48.60
C VAL A 85 -6.27 27.38 -47.94
N LEU A 86 -6.37 26.13 -48.40
CA LEU A 86 -5.52 25.04 -47.91
C LEU A 86 -4.03 25.30 -48.25
N ALA A 87 -3.75 25.72 -49.48
CA ALA A 87 -2.40 26.06 -49.91
C ALA A 87 -1.80 27.23 -49.10
N ASN A 88 -2.61 28.23 -48.76
CA ASN A 88 -2.17 29.33 -47.90
C ASN A 88 -1.87 28.85 -46.47
N LEU A 89 -2.71 27.99 -45.89
CA LEU A 89 -2.49 27.44 -44.55
C LEU A 89 -1.27 26.51 -44.48
N ALA A 90 -0.99 25.76 -45.54
CA ALA A 90 0.20 24.92 -45.64
C ALA A 90 1.52 25.71 -45.67
N GLY A 91 1.46 27.02 -46.00
CA GLY A 91 2.63 27.90 -46.05
C GLY A 91 3.10 28.46 -44.70
N TYR A 92 2.45 28.10 -43.58
CA TYR A 92 2.86 28.48 -42.23
C TYR A 92 3.74 27.41 -41.57
N PHE A 93 4.53 27.81 -40.59
CA PHE A 93 5.24 26.92 -39.67
C PHE A 93 4.40 26.71 -38.40
N TRP A 94 3.99 25.45 -38.19
CA TRP A 94 3.01 25.07 -37.17
C TRP A 94 3.58 24.42 -35.91
N PRO A 95 4.69 23.65 -35.93
CA PRO A 95 5.21 23.03 -34.70
C PRO A 95 5.44 24.08 -33.59
N ASP A 96 5.01 23.74 -32.37
CA ASP A 96 5.00 24.60 -31.19
C ASP A 96 4.08 25.82 -31.24
N ALA A 97 3.24 25.97 -32.28
CA ALA A 97 2.29 27.07 -32.37
C ALA A 97 1.21 26.95 -31.28
N PRO A 98 0.93 28.00 -30.49
CA PRO A 98 -0.16 28.01 -29.54
C PRO A 98 -1.51 27.79 -30.23
N ILE A 99 -2.35 26.93 -29.64
CA ILE A 99 -3.70 26.62 -30.12
C ILE A 99 -4.70 26.68 -28.96
N ILE A 100 -5.86 27.29 -29.21
CA ILE A 100 -7.02 27.33 -28.32
C ILE A 100 -8.21 26.73 -29.07
N LEU A 101 -8.69 25.59 -28.60
CA LEU A 101 -9.93 24.98 -29.06
C LEU A 101 -11.05 25.30 -28.09
N ARG A 102 -12.20 25.70 -28.63
CA ARG A 102 -13.43 25.99 -27.89
C ARG A 102 -14.56 25.17 -28.48
N ALA A 103 -15.35 24.53 -27.64
CA ALA A 103 -16.51 23.76 -28.08
C ALA A 103 -17.65 23.88 -27.07
N GLY A 104 -18.89 23.95 -27.55
CA GLY A 104 -20.06 24.07 -26.69
C GLY A 104 -21.33 24.40 -27.47
N PRO A 105 -22.46 24.60 -26.77
CA PRO A 105 -23.69 25.05 -27.41
C PRO A 105 -23.48 26.42 -28.07
N GLU A 106 -24.03 26.59 -29.27
CA GLU A 106 -24.01 27.86 -30.00
C GLU A 106 -24.81 28.92 -29.22
N ALA A 107 -24.10 29.93 -28.70
CA ALA A 107 -24.71 30.98 -27.90
C ALA A 107 -25.46 31.99 -28.78
N PRO A 108 -26.68 32.41 -28.41
CA PRO A 108 -27.38 33.49 -29.09
C PRO A 108 -26.55 34.78 -28.96
N GLY A 109 -26.24 35.43 -30.10
CA GLY A 109 -25.48 36.68 -30.13
C GLY A 109 -23.97 36.55 -30.37
N GLY A 110 -23.45 35.36 -30.66
CA GLY A 110 -22.05 35.19 -31.08
C GLY A 110 -21.03 35.29 -29.95
N ALA A 111 -21.41 34.95 -28.71
CA ALA A 111 -20.45 34.82 -27.61
C ALA A 111 -19.51 33.62 -27.84
N LEU A 112 -18.27 33.71 -27.34
CA LEU A 112 -17.31 32.61 -27.45
C LEU A 112 -17.74 31.41 -26.58
N PRO A 113 -17.71 30.18 -27.11
CA PRO A 113 -17.91 28.97 -26.33
C PRO A 113 -16.76 28.76 -25.32
N PRO A 114 -16.98 27.91 -24.29
CA PRO A 114 -15.95 27.58 -23.31
C PRO A 114 -14.74 26.92 -23.98
N ILE A 115 -13.56 27.09 -23.35
CA ILE A 115 -12.32 26.47 -23.80
C ILE A 115 -12.43 24.97 -23.56
N LEU A 116 -12.29 24.20 -24.65
CA LEU A 116 -12.21 22.75 -24.62
C LEU A 116 -10.79 22.29 -24.29
N VAL A 117 -9.79 22.89 -24.96
CA VAL A 117 -8.38 22.64 -24.70
C VAL A 117 -7.53 23.82 -25.17
N GLN A 118 -6.42 24.04 -24.50
CA GLN A 118 -5.36 24.96 -24.87
C GLN A 118 -4.04 24.19 -24.86
N GLY A 119 -3.25 24.33 -25.91
CA GLY A 119 -2.01 23.57 -26.06
C GLY A 119 -1.12 24.09 -27.17
N LYS A 120 -0.24 23.23 -27.67
CA LYS A 120 0.64 23.50 -28.81
C LYS A 120 0.32 22.54 -29.96
N VAL A 121 0.59 22.95 -31.18
CA VAL A 121 0.54 22.05 -32.34
C VAL A 121 1.79 21.17 -32.35
N LEU A 122 1.60 19.85 -32.40
CA LEU A 122 2.66 18.87 -32.55
C LEU A 122 3.14 18.82 -34.00
N GLU A 123 2.19 18.55 -34.89
CA GLU A 123 2.43 18.42 -36.31
C GLU A 123 1.18 18.77 -37.11
N ILE A 124 1.38 19.03 -38.39
CA ILE A 124 0.30 19.15 -39.36
C ILE A 124 0.53 18.19 -40.51
N SER A 125 -0.57 17.66 -41.07
CA SER A 125 -0.53 16.94 -42.33
C SER A 125 -1.57 17.50 -43.29
N THR A 126 -1.18 17.68 -44.54
CA THR A 126 -2.08 18.08 -45.63
C THR A 126 -2.23 16.92 -46.61
N ALA A 127 -3.35 16.22 -46.52
CA ALA A 127 -3.65 15.07 -47.36
C ALA A 127 -5.13 15.11 -47.77
N GLU A 128 -5.44 14.59 -48.96
CA GLU A 128 -6.83 14.43 -49.45
C GLU A 128 -7.69 15.71 -49.43
N GLY A 129 -7.07 16.89 -49.60
CA GLY A 129 -7.77 18.17 -49.55
C GLY A 129 -8.11 18.67 -48.14
N LYS A 130 -7.54 18.03 -47.11
CA LYS A 130 -7.75 18.34 -45.69
C LYS A 130 -6.45 18.75 -45.02
N LEU A 131 -6.56 19.63 -44.03
CA LEU A 131 -5.51 19.95 -43.06
C LEU A 131 -5.84 19.22 -41.76
N SER A 132 -5.00 18.29 -41.35
CA SER A 132 -5.08 17.65 -40.04
C SER A 132 -4.05 18.28 -39.13
N ILE A 133 -4.51 18.77 -37.98
CA ILE A 133 -3.67 19.42 -36.97
C ILE A 133 -3.66 18.50 -35.75
N ALA A 134 -2.50 17.90 -35.47
CA ALA A 134 -2.29 17.14 -34.26
C ALA A 134 -1.84 18.08 -33.14
N LEU A 135 -2.50 18.02 -32.00
CA LEU A 135 -2.11 18.77 -30.81
C LEU A 135 -1.06 17.96 -30.04
N ALA A 136 -0.05 18.66 -29.52
CA ALA A 136 0.92 18.08 -28.60
C ALA A 136 0.20 17.68 -27.31
N ASP A 137 0.54 16.50 -26.79
CA ASP A 137 0.08 16.02 -25.51
C ASP A 137 0.46 17.07 -24.43
N PRO A 138 -0.51 17.67 -23.71
CA PRO A 138 -0.22 18.60 -22.63
C PRO A 138 0.68 17.99 -21.53
N ALA A 139 0.75 16.65 -21.46
CA ALA A 139 1.63 15.89 -20.57
C ALA A 139 3.06 15.74 -21.07
N ALA A 140 3.36 16.03 -22.34
CA ALA A 140 4.63 15.66 -22.97
C ALA A 140 5.83 16.20 -22.21
N ASP A 141 5.69 17.38 -21.61
CA ASP A 141 6.74 17.99 -20.81
C ASP A 141 6.98 17.26 -19.48
N LEU A 142 5.97 16.57 -18.92
CA LEU A 142 6.08 15.76 -17.70
C LEU A 142 6.63 14.35 -17.98
N LYS A 143 6.63 13.89 -19.23
CA LYS A 143 7.13 12.57 -19.67
C LYS A 143 8.67 12.53 -19.81
N LYS A 144 9.38 13.46 -19.18
CA LYS A 144 10.84 13.56 -19.17
C LYS A 144 11.39 13.16 -17.80
N PRO A 145 12.55 12.49 -17.72
CA PRO A 145 13.21 12.22 -16.45
C PRO A 145 13.76 13.51 -15.83
N LEU A 146 13.83 13.54 -14.50
CA LEU A 146 14.34 14.70 -13.77
C LEU A 146 15.87 14.75 -13.75
N LEU A 147 16.53 13.60 -13.51
CA LEU A 147 17.98 13.55 -13.39
C LEU A 147 18.65 13.54 -14.76
N LYS A 148 19.64 14.43 -14.91
CA LYS A 148 20.50 14.53 -16.09
C LYS A 148 21.97 14.65 -15.72
N ASP A 149 22.25 15.10 -14.50
CA ASP A 149 23.59 15.39 -14.03
C ASP A 149 24.27 14.11 -13.52
N ARG A 150 25.54 13.96 -13.91
CA ARG A 150 26.39 12.82 -13.56
C ARG A 150 27.68 13.29 -12.90
N TYR A 151 28.23 12.44 -12.04
CA TYR A 151 29.52 12.67 -11.42
C TYR A 151 30.64 12.52 -12.45
N LEU A 152 31.65 13.39 -12.34
CA LEU A 152 32.82 13.36 -13.21
C LEU A 152 33.92 12.40 -12.70
N GLY A 153 33.85 11.97 -11.44
CA GLY A 153 34.86 11.07 -10.83
C GLY A 153 36.25 11.71 -10.62
N THR A 154 36.35 13.04 -10.68
CA THR A 154 37.63 13.78 -10.64
C THR A 154 38.16 14.06 -9.23
N GLY A 155 37.53 13.52 -8.18
CA GLY A 155 37.80 13.84 -6.79
C GLY A 155 37.01 15.06 -6.28
N GLY A 156 37.16 15.34 -4.98
CA GLY A 156 36.47 16.46 -4.31
C GLY A 156 34.95 16.25 -4.28
N LEU A 157 34.19 17.26 -4.71
CA LEU A 157 32.72 17.18 -4.79
C LEU A 157 32.21 16.29 -5.94
N GLU A 158 33.08 15.92 -6.87
CA GLU A 158 32.74 15.01 -7.97
C GLU A 158 32.96 13.53 -7.61
N GLY A 159 33.39 13.25 -6.37
CA GLY A 159 33.61 11.89 -5.87
C GLY A 159 34.85 11.20 -6.44
N PRO A 160 35.14 9.97 -6.01
CA PRO A 160 36.27 9.18 -6.52
C PRO A 160 36.04 8.74 -7.96
N GLU A 161 37.07 8.20 -8.62
CA GLU A 161 37.01 7.69 -10.00
C GLU A 161 35.86 6.68 -10.21
N ASP A 162 35.59 5.84 -9.20
CA ASP A 162 34.47 4.88 -9.21
C ASP A 162 33.07 5.52 -9.30
N TRP A 163 32.97 6.84 -9.20
CA TRP A 163 31.72 7.59 -9.37
C TRP A 163 31.56 8.16 -10.78
N GLU A 164 32.56 8.06 -11.66
CA GLU A 164 32.43 8.52 -13.03
C GLU A 164 31.15 7.94 -13.68
N ASP A 165 30.39 8.80 -14.34
CA ASP A 165 29.13 8.50 -15.00
C ASP A 165 27.98 8.05 -14.06
N LYS A 166 28.17 8.01 -12.74
CA LYS A 166 27.04 7.77 -11.81
C LYS A 166 26.11 8.99 -11.74
N LEU A 167 24.81 8.74 -11.62
CA LEU A 167 23.80 9.79 -11.49
C LEU A 167 23.93 10.51 -10.14
N LYS A 168 23.77 11.83 -10.15
CA LYS A 168 23.69 12.64 -8.93
C LYS A 168 22.28 12.53 -8.33
N HIS A 169 22.13 11.74 -7.28
CA HIS A 169 20.83 11.53 -6.64
C HIS A 169 20.27 12.81 -6.01
N ARG A 170 18.93 12.95 -6.03
CA ARG A 170 18.21 14.06 -5.40
C ARG A 170 17.24 13.57 -4.36
N LEU A 171 17.10 14.31 -3.27
CA LEU A 171 16.29 13.94 -2.10
C LEU A 171 15.28 15.03 -1.82
N PHE A 172 14.00 14.69 -1.71
CA PHE A 172 12.91 15.62 -1.41
C PHE A 172 12.18 15.17 -0.15
N GLY A 173 11.68 16.13 0.63
CA GLY A 173 10.92 15.84 1.85
C GLY A 173 11.71 15.04 2.88
N ARG A 174 11.03 14.20 3.65
CA ARG A 174 11.64 13.48 4.77
C ARG A 174 12.02 12.06 4.37
N VAL A 175 13.30 11.83 4.14
CA VAL A 175 13.83 10.52 3.72
C VAL A 175 14.45 9.80 4.91
N TRP A 176 14.08 8.54 5.08
CA TRP A 176 14.50 7.73 6.21
C TRP A 176 15.48 6.63 5.81
N ASN A 177 16.50 6.40 6.63
CA ASN A 177 17.47 5.33 6.48
C ASN A 177 18.16 5.28 5.11
N ARG A 178 18.50 6.44 4.54
CA ARG A 178 19.25 6.54 3.27
C ARG A 178 20.69 6.14 3.53
N ALA A 179 21.19 5.14 2.79
CA ALA A 179 22.59 4.77 2.80
C ALA A 179 23.44 5.89 2.18
N ALA A 180 24.55 6.22 2.82
CA ALA A 180 25.54 7.17 2.34
C ALA A 180 26.63 6.45 1.55
N GLU A 181 27.14 7.10 0.50
CA GLU A 181 28.14 6.53 -0.40
C GLU A 181 29.51 7.19 -0.13
N PRO A 182 30.62 6.45 -0.15
CA PRO A 182 31.94 6.99 0.19
C PRO A 182 32.43 7.95 -0.90
N MET A 183 32.47 9.25 -0.59
CA MET A 183 32.90 10.32 -1.50
C MET A 183 34.40 10.61 -1.37
N ASP A 184 34.92 10.54 -0.15
CA ASP A 184 36.34 10.65 0.14
C ASP A 184 36.70 9.60 1.20
N PRO A 185 37.01 8.36 0.77
CA PRO A 185 37.37 7.28 1.67
C PRO A 185 38.59 7.60 2.53
N ALA A 186 39.54 8.39 2.01
CA ALA A 186 40.77 8.73 2.74
C ALA A 186 40.48 9.58 3.99
N ASN A 187 39.40 10.36 3.97
CA ASN A 187 38.96 11.20 5.08
C ASN A 187 37.66 10.71 5.76
N ASN A 188 37.18 9.49 5.45
CA ASN A 188 35.91 8.93 5.92
C ASN A 188 34.71 9.86 5.67
N ILE A 189 34.63 10.49 4.50
CA ILE A 189 33.51 11.37 4.13
C ILE A 189 32.55 10.61 3.20
N TYR A 190 31.29 10.59 3.61
CA TYR A 190 30.19 9.91 2.94
C TYR A 190 29.15 10.92 2.48
N CYS A 191 28.62 10.75 1.27
CA CYS A 191 27.63 11.62 0.68
C CYS A 191 26.26 10.94 0.56
N LEU A 192 25.19 11.71 0.75
CA LEU A 192 23.81 11.21 0.73
C LEU A 192 23.08 11.52 -0.59
N ALA A 193 23.48 12.60 -1.27
CA ALA A 193 22.84 13.17 -2.46
C ALA A 193 23.86 14.01 -3.25
N ASP A 194 23.43 14.76 -4.27
CA ASP A 194 24.28 15.78 -4.91
C ASP A 194 24.88 16.77 -3.88
N PRO A 195 26.22 16.84 -3.70
CA PRO A 195 26.86 17.77 -2.78
C PRO A 195 26.61 19.24 -3.10
N ARG A 196 26.17 19.57 -4.32
CA ARG A 196 25.82 20.93 -4.73
C ARG A 196 24.39 21.31 -4.39
N ARG A 197 23.60 20.39 -3.83
CA ARG A 197 22.20 20.62 -3.41
C ARG A 197 22.10 20.51 -1.89
N PRO A 198 22.11 21.65 -1.18
CA PRO A 198 22.00 21.68 0.28
C PRO A 198 20.73 20.98 0.78
N LEU A 199 20.91 20.12 1.79
CA LEU A 199 19.84 19.47 2.53
C LEU A 199 19.37 20.36 3.69
N GLN A 200 18.10 20.28 4.04
CA GLN A 200 17.54 21.01 5.17
C GLN A 200 18.16 20.57 6.50
N ALA A 201 18.35 19.26 6.69
CA ALA A 201 19.02 18.72 7.87
C ALA A 201 19.40 17.24 7.69
N ILE A 202 20.41 16.81 8.43
CA ILE A 202 20.71 15.40 8.67
C ILE A 202 20.38 15.15 10.14
N SER A 203 19.28 14.43 10.37
CA SER A 203 18.64 14.33 11.70
C SER A 203 19.13 13.16 12.53
N ALA A 204 19.62 12.10 11.89
CA ALA A 204 20.22 10.95 12.54
C ALA A 204 21.19 10.27 11.59
N VAL A 205 22.23 9.65 12.14
CA VAL A 205 23.21 8.82 11.42
C VAL A 205 23.35 7.50 12.18
N ARG A 206 23.49 6.39 11.47
CA ARG A 206 23.55 5.04 12.02
C ARG A 206 24.60 4.22 11.28
N ASP A 207 25.43 3.49 12.01
CA ASP A 207 26.35 2.48 11.46
C ASP A 207 25.76 1.09 11.73
N ARG A 208 25.38 0.34 10.67
CA ARG A 208 24.69 -0.96 10.79
C ARG A 208 23.44 -0.92 11.69
N GLY A 209 22.73 0.21 11.67
CA GLY A 209 21.52 0.43 12.49
C GLY A 209 21.80 0.87 13.93
N SER A 210 23.05 0.84 14.40
CA SER A 210 23.43 1.41 15.69
C SER A 210 23.46 2.94 15.58
N PRO A 211 22.80 3.69 16.49
CA PRO A 211 22.80 5.15 16.44
C PRO A 211 24.21 5.72 16.64
N ALA A 212 24.50 6.83 15.95
CA ALA A 212 25.69 7.61 16.23
C ALA A 212 25.72 8.06 17.69
N GLY A 213 26.92 8.11 18.28
CA GLY A 213 27.15 8.70 19.60
C GLY A 213 26.91 10.22 19.56
N GLU A 214 27.96 11.00 19.31
CA GLU A 214 27.85 12.46 19.18
C GLU A 214 27.82 12.89 17.70
N LEU A 215 26.85 13.73 17.33
CA LEU A 215 26.81 14.37 16.01
C LEU A 215 27.06 15.88 16.16
N THR A 216 28.13 16.37 15.55
CA THR A 216 28.42 17.81 15.48
C THR A 216 28.03 18.38 14.13
N PHE A 217 27.66 19.66 14.10
CA PHE A 217 27.25 20.33 12.87
C PHE A 217 28.38 21.19 12.32
N MET A 218 28.66 21.05 11.03
CA MET A 218 29.58 21.93 10.31
C MET A 218 28.82 23.06 9.59
N ALA A 219 29.16 24.30 9.94
CA ALA A 219 28.63 25.48 9.29
C ALA A 219 29.18 25.66 7.85
N TRP A 220 28.40 26.36 7.02
CA TRP A 220 28.80 26.72 5.66
C TRP A 220 30.04 27.63 5.66
N ALA A 221 31.05 27.27 4.88
CA ALA A 221 32.32 28.01 4.81
C ALA A 221 32.37 29.05 3.67
N GLY A 222 31.27 29.29 2.96
CA GLY A 222 31.18 30.26 1.87
C GLY A 222 31.04 29.62 0.49
N THR A 223 31.84 28.59 0.21
CA THR A 223 31.74 27.75 -1.01
C THR A 223 31.63 26.27 -0.65
N ALA A 224 31.20 25.43 -1.60
CA ALA A 224 31.05 24.00 -1.37
C ALA A 224 32.42 23.33 -1.23
N GLU A 225 33.39 23.81 -2.02
CA GLU A 225 34.78 23.38 -2.01
C GLU A 225 35.47 23.75 -0.69
N ASP A 226 35.28 24.98 -0.19
CA ASP A 226 35.82 25.41 1.11
C ASP A 226 35.17 24.63 2.27
N THR A 227 33.88 24.33 2.14
CA THR A 227 33.15 23.54 3.14
C THR A 227 33.66 22.10 3.16
N LEU A 228 33.95 21.50 1.99
CA LEU A 228 34.57 20.18 1.90
C LEU A 228 35.98 20.19 2.52
N ALA A 229 36.80 21.20 2.22
CA ALA A 229 38.13 21.33 2.80
C ALA A 229 38.07 21.48 4.33
N ALA A 230 37.13 22.26 4.85
CA ALA A 230 36.88 22.38 6.29
C ALA A 230 36.45 21.03 6.90
N LEU A 231 35.61 20.26 6.21
CA LEU A 231 35.18 18.94 6.63
C LEU A 231 36.35 17.94 6.66
N GLN A 232 37.20 17.96 5.64
CA GLN A 232 38.43 17.15 5.58
C GLN A 232 39.38 17.49 6.74
N ALA A 233 39.52 18.76 7.13
CA ALA A 233 40.37 19.17 8.24
C ALA A 233 39.78 18.89 9.63
N ALA A 234 38.46 18.79 9.76
CA ALA A 234 37.79 18.62 11.05
C ALA A 234 37.96 17.23 11.66
N VAL A 235 37.98 17.14 12.99
CA VAL A 235 38.11 15.87 13.72
C VAL A 235 36.72 15.42 14.19
N ALA A 236 36.26 14.28 13.67
CA ALA A 236 34.97 13.70 14.08
C ALA A 236 35.06 13.10 15.49
N PRO A 237 34.02 13.26 16.33
CA PRO A 237 34.00 12.70 17.68
C PRO A 237 33.96 11.16 17.65
N ALA A 238 34.60 10.51 18.62
CA ALA A 238 34.64 9.06 18.69
C ALA A 238 33.23 8.45 18.82
N GLY A 239 32.95 7.40 18.05
CA GLY A 239 31.62 6.78 17.97
C GLY A 239 30.57 7.63 17.24
N GLY A 240 30.95 8.78 16.70
CA GLY A 240 30.05 9.77 16.12
C GLY A 240 30.55 10.32 14.79
N GLY A 241 30.06 11.51 14.43
CA GLY A 241 30.34 12.12 13.15
C GLY A 241 30.08 13.61 13.09
N ILE A 242 30.53 14.23 12.02
CA ILE A 242 30.24 15.63 11.69
C ILE A 242 29.26 15.63 10.53
N VAL A 243 28.09 16.20 10.72
CA VAL A 243 27.08 16.36 9.66
C VAL A 243 27.26 17.72 9.00
N CYS A 244 27.22 17.73 7.67
CA CYS A 244 27.30 18.94 6.88
C CYS A 244 26.18 18.97 5.82
N PRO A 245 24.95 19.33 6.22
CA PRO A 245 23.80 19.38 5.32
C PRO A 245 24.00 20.32 4.12
N SER A 246 24.83 21.37 4.26
CA SER A 246 25.12 22.33 3.19
C SER A 246 25.80 21.71 1.97
N ILE A 247 26.51 20.59 2.13
CA ILE A 247 27.08 19.80 1.02
C ILE A 247 26.59 18.34 1.01
N ALA A 248 25.46 18.05 1.66
CA ALA A 248 24.87 16.72 1.75
C ALA A 248 25.82 15.59 2.26
N CYS A 249 26.85 15.93 3.04
CA CYS A 249 27.90 15.01 3.46
C CYS A 249 27.93 14.77 4.98
N ILE A 250 28.54 13.65 5.36
CA ILE A 250 28.84 13.26 6.73
C ILE A 250 30.31 12.85 6.78
N LYS A 251 31.07 13.38 7.74
CA LYS A 251 32.37 12.82 8.10
C LYS A 251 32.22 11.88 9.29
N TRP A 252 32.68 10.64 9.13
CA TRP A 252 32.61 9.62 10.16
C TRP A 252 33.96 9.43 10.87
N TRP A 253 33.94 9.07 12.15
CA TRP A 253 35.15 9.00 12.99
C TRP A 253 36.16 7.93 12.58
N LYS A 254 35.69 6.81 12.05
CA LYS A 254 36.50 5.71 11.49
C LYS A 254 35.79 5.12 10.29
N GLU A 255 36.40 4.17 9.60
CA GLU A 255 35.70 3.39 8.57
C GLU A 255 34.46 2.71 9.20
N PRO A 256 33.24 2.95 8.67
CA PRO A 256 32.01 2.32 9.13
C PRO A 256 32.11 0.79 9.10
N SER A 257 31.43 0.15 10.04
CA SER A 257 31.44 -1.31 10.14
C SER A 257 30.59 -1.99 9.06
N GLY A 258 29.76 -1.21 8.35
CA GLY A 258 28.92 -1.58 7.22
C GLY A 258 28.31 -0.33 6.60
N ASP A 259 27.08 -0.43 6.09
CA ASP A 259 26.40 0.75 5.53
C ASP A 259 26.15 1.82 6.59
N LEU A 260 26.58 3.05 6.27
CA LEU A 260 26.28 4.25 7.05
C LEU A 260 24.94 4.81 6.55
N ASN A 261 23.90 4.76 7.38
CA ASN A 261 22.57 5.22 7.03
C ASN A 261 22.19 6.49 7.77
N ALA A 262 21.48 7.40 7.10
CA ALA A 262 20.99 8.63 7.71
C ALA A 262 19.49 8.86 7.51
N ASP A 263 18.88 9.56 8.47
CA ASP A 263 17.56 10.17 8.31
C ASP A 263 17.75 11.64 7.95
N VAL A 264 17.21 12.06 6.81
CA VAL A 264 17.48 13.36 6.22
C VAL A 264 16.19 14.11 5.92
N LEU A 265 16.25 15.41 6.10
CA LEU A 265 15.32 16.36 5.51
C LEU A 265 15.96 16.80 4.21
N GLY A 266 15.27 16.55 3.10
CA GLY A 266 15.74 16.68 1.73
C GLY A 266 16.17 18.08 1.34
N GLU A 267 16.39 18.28 0.05
CA GLU A 267 16.91 19.53 -0.50
C GLU A 267 16.02 20.73 -0.15
N ILE A 268 16.66 21.87 0.13
CA ILE A 268 15.96 23.10 0.49
C ILE A 268 15.42 23.77 -0.77
N GLY A 269 16.19 23.84 -1.85
CA GLY A 269 15.82 24.61 -3.05
C GLY A 269 15.43 26.05 -2.69
N ALA A 270 14.23 26.48 -3.09
CA ALA A 270 13.66 27.79 -2.71
C ALA A 270 12.97 27.81 -1.32
N GLY A 271 12.90 26.66 -0.64
CA GLY A 271 12.24 26.45 0.63
C GLY A 271 11.92 24.97 0.83
N TYR A 272 12.17 24.47 2.05
CA TYR A 272 11.95 23.06 2.39
C TYR A 272 10.46 22.69 2.31
N VAL A 273 10.18 21.55 1.68
CA VAL A 273 8.84 20.98 1.49
C VAL A 273 8.86 19.51 1.87
N GLU A 274 7.79 19.02 2.51
CA GLU A 274 7.71 17.62 2.96
C GLU A 274 6.35 16.95 2.78
N THR A 275 5.35 17.66 2.30
CA THR A 275 4.04 17.08 1.97
C THR A 275 4.01 16.62 0.51
N THR A 276 3.16 15.64 0.20
CA THR A 276 3.08 15.05 -1.14
C THR A 276 2.85 16.09 -2.24
N ALA A 277 1.89 17.00 -2.05
CA ALA A 277 1.54 17.97 -3.09
C ALA A 277 2.64 19.02 -3.28
N ALA A 278 3.27 19.49 -2.19
CA ALA A 278 4.38 20.42 -2.27
C ALA A 278 5.65 19.78 -2.89
N ILE A 279 5.93 18.51 -2.63
CA ILE A 279 7.01 17.78 -3.31
C ILE A 279 6.70 17.62 -4.80
N ALA A 280 5.47 17.26 -5.16
CA ALA A 280 5.06 17.16 -6.56
C ALA A 280 5.20 18.50 -7.30
N GLU A 281 4.80 19.61 -6.66
CA GLU A 281 5.01 20.95 -7.20
C GLU A 281 6.49 21.24 -7.45
N ARG A 282 7.35 20.91 -6.47
CA ARG A 282 8.80 21.08 -6.61
C ARG A 282 9.36 20.28 -7.79
N LEU A 283 8.98 19.01 -7.93
CA LEU A 283 9.45 18.14 -9.03
C LEU A 283 9.09 18.72 -10.41
N VAL A 284 7.86 19.23 -10.56
CA VAL A 284 7.41 19.84 -11.82
C VAL A 284 8.13 21.15 -12.09
N GLN A 285 8.33 21.99 -11.06
CA GLN A 285 9.08 23.25 -11.19
C GLN A 285 10.53 23.02 -11.62
N GLU A 286 11.21 22.02 -11.03
CA GLU A 286 12.58 21.66 -11.37
C GLU A 286 12.72 21.15 -12.82
N LEU A 287 11.69 20.53 -13.36
CA LEU A 287 11.63 20.14 -14.77
C LEU A 287 11.36 21.33 -15.71
N GLY A 288 10.80 22.43 -15.19
CA GLY A 288 10.22 23.51 -15.99
C GLY A 288 8.87 23.15 -16.61
N GLY A 289 8.10 22.28 -15.95
CA GLY A 289 6.79 21.81 -16.40
C GLY A 289 5.64 22.80 -16.15
N PRO A 290 4.40 22.38 -16.42
CA PRO A 290 3.22 23.23 -16.26
C PRO A 290 2.97 23.65 -14.81
N ALA A 291 2.38 24.82 -14.62
CA ALA A 291 2.03 25.33 -13.30
C ALA A 291 0.85 24.56 -12.68
N PHE A 292 0.80 24.50 -11.36
CA PHE A 292 -0.39 24.04 -10.63
C PHE A 292 -1.43 25.16 -10.60
N ALA A 293 -2.71 24.79 -10.69
CA ALA A 293 -3.79 25.76 -10.58
C ALA A 293 -3.76 26.45 -9.20
N ALA A 294 -4.13 27.74 -9.16
CA ALA A 294 -4.01 28.53 -7.94
C ALA A 294 -4.72 27.88 -6.73
N GLY A 295 -3.99 27.71 -5.64
CA GLY A 295 -4.51 27.19 -4.37
C GLY A 295 -4.69 25.67 -4.27
N VAL A 296 -4.48 24.90 -5.34
CA VAL A 296 -4.73 23.45 -5.31
C VAL A 296 -3.72 22.69 -4.45
N VAL A 297 -2.46 23.13 -4.43
CA VAL A 297 -1.39 22.51 -3.62
C VAL A 297 -1.70 22.64 -2.14
N GLY A 298 -1.96 23.87 -1.66
CA GLY A 298 -2.31 24.11 -0.26
C GLY A 298 -3.61 23.41 0.18
N ALA A 299 -4.59 23.27 -0.71
CA ALA A 299 -5.79 22.49 -0.44
C ALA A 299 -5.49 20.99 -0.31
N ALA A 300 -4.63 20.44 -1.18
CA ALA A 300 -4.20 19.05 -1.12
C ALA A 300 -3.35 18.76 0.13
N ASP A 301 -2.44 19.66 0.50
CA ASP A 301 -1.65 19.56 1.73
C ASP A 301 -2.53 19.55 2.97
N SER A 302 -3.59 20.38 2.98
CA SER A 302 -4.55 20.39 4.09
C SER A 302 -5.32 19.07 4.20
N LEU A 303 -5.60 18.40 3.07
CA LEU A 303 -6.25 17.09 3.04
C LEU A 303 -5.30 15.95 3.43
N ARG A 304 -4.01 16.08 3.13
CA ARG A 304 -2.96 15.06 3.33
C ARG A 304 -1.69 15.68 3.92
N PRO A 305 -1.70 16.06 5.21
CA PRO A 305 -0.61 16.82 5.82
C PRO A 305 0.59 15.95 6.27
N ALA A 306 0.54 14.64 6.02
CA ALA A 306 1.58 13.73 6.50
C ALA A 306 2.90 13.96 5.74
N PRO A 307 4.04 14.04 6.45
CA PRO A 307 5.33 14.20 5.80
C PRO A 307 5.71 12.93 5.05
N VAL A 308 6.25 13.10 3.85
CA VAL A 308 6.73 12.05 2.96
C VAL A 308 8.11 12.43 2.43
N GLY A 309 8.87 11.43 1.97
CA GLY A 309 10.16 11.63 1.33
C GLY A 309 10.21 10.94 -0.01
N TRP A 310 10.98 11.52 -0.93
CA TRP A 310 11.18 10.97 -2.27
C TRP A 310 12.66 11.01 -2.64
N VAL A 311 13.15 9.92 -3.21
CA VAL A 311 14.53 9.80 -3.69
C VAL A 311 14.50 9.60 -5.19
N VAL A 312 15.02 10.57 -5.93
CA VAL A 312 15.22 10.42 -7.37
C VAL A 312 16.62 9.83 -7.57
N LYS A 313 16.68 8.63 -8.16
CA LYS A 313 17.92 7.84 -8.30
C LYS A 313 18.13 7.21 -9.67
N ASP A 314 17.21 7.44 -10.61
CA ASP A 314 17.29 6.86 -11.94
C ASP A 314 16.90 7.89 -13.01
N GLU A 315 17.28 7.60 -14.25
CA GLU A 315 17.07 8.45 -15.43
C GLU A 315 15.90 8.00 -16.31
N THR A 316 15.14 7.00 -15.85
CA THR A 316 14.03 6.40 -16.63
C THR A 316 12.67 6.83 -16.11
N THR A 317 12.56 7.07 -14.82
CA THR A 317 11.35 7.50 -14.14
C THR A 317 11.04 8.92 -14.56
N THR A 318 9.93 9.08 -15.26
CA THR A 318 9.43 10.40 -15.68
C THR A 318 8.81 11.14 -14.51
N VAL A 319 8.78 12.46 -14.55
CA VAL A 319 8.11 13.25 -13.51
C VAL A 319 6.61 12.91 -13.43
N ALA A 320 5.96 12.62 -14.56
CA ALA A 320 4.58 12.10 -14.56
C ALA A 320 4.43 10.82 -13.71
N ALA A 321 5.33 9.85 -13.87
CA ALA A 321 5.32 8.62 -13.08
C ALA A 321 5.60 8.87 -11.58
N MET A 322 6.49 9.84 -11.25
CA MET A 322 6.71 10.25 -9.87
C MET A 322 5.46 10.87 -9.25
N LEU A 323 4.73 11.71 -10.01
CA LEU A 323 3.47 12.30 -9.59
C LEU A 323 2.41 11.21 -9.36
N ASP A 324 2.33 10.22 -10.25
CA ASP A 324 1.43 9.07 -10.09
C ASP A 324 1.69 8.33 -8.78
N GLU A 325 2.93 7.90 -8.52
CA GLU A 325 3.27 7.19 -7.28
C GLU A 325 3.03 8.06 -6.04
N LEU A 326 3.46 9.32 -6.07
CA LEU A 326 3.29 10.24 -4.94
C LEU A 326 1.81 10.46 -4.60
N MET A 327 0.99 10.80 -5.60
CA MET A 327 -0.42 11.13 -5.40
C MET A 327 -1.26 9.90 -5.04
N ALA A 328 -1.05 8.78 -5.74
CA ALA A 328 -1.80 7.54 -5.49
C ALA A 328 -1.60 7.03 -4.06
N ASN A 329 -0.36 7.11 -3.54
CA ASN A 329 -0.02 6.67 -2.19
C ASN A 329 -0.75 7.43 -1.07
N VAL A 330 -1.27 8.63 -1.35
CA VAL A 330 -2.05 9.43 -0.39
C VAL A 330 -3.51 9.61 -0.82
N SER A 331 -4.00 8.78 -1.73
CA SER A 331 -5.37 8.85 -2.26
C SER A 331 -5.71 10.24 -2.84
N LEU A 332 -4.74 10.84 -3.51
CA LEU A 332 -4.92 11.98 -4.39
C LEU A 332 -4.80 11.52 -5.85
N LEU A 333 -5.35 12.31 -6.77
CA LEU A 333 -5.16 12.18 -8.20
C LEU A 333 -4.77 13.53 -8.77
N TRP A 334 -4.02 13.52 -9.86
CA TRP A 334 -3.64 14.74 -10.57
C TRP A 334 -4.18 14.69 -12.00
N MET A 335 -4.56 15.84 -12.51
CA MET A 335 -5.13 15.99 -13.86
C MET A 335 -4.60 17.26 -14.50
N LEU A 336 -4.66 17.34 -15.82
CA LEU A 336 -4.45 18.59 -16.53
C LEU A 336 -5.79 19.26 -16.80
N SER A 337 -5.90 20.53 -16.45
CA SER A 337 -7.03 21.36 -16.83
C SER A 337 -7.03 21.60 -18.34
N PRO A 338 -8.17 22.00 -18.94
CA PRO A 338 -8.22 22.46 -20.32
C PRO A 338 -7.23 23.58 -20.65
N THR A 339 -6.79 24.36 -19.65
CA THR A 339 -5.83 25.46 -19.80
C THR A 339 -4.37 25.01 -19.65
N GLY A 340 -4.12 23.72 -19.40
CA GLY A 340 -2.78 23.15 -19.23
C GLY A 340 -2.21 23.25 -17.81
N GLU A 341 -3.02 23.64 -16.83
CA GLU A 341 -2.60 23.70 -15.42
C GLU A 341 -2.80 22.34 -14.74
N ILE A 342 -1.94 22.00 -13.78
CA ILE A 342 -2.11 20.80 -12.97
C ILE A 342 -3.17 21.05 -11.90
N LEU A 343 -4.19 20.18 -11.87
CA LEU A 343 -5.20 20.08 -10.82
C LEU A 343 -4.88 18.90 -9.92
N ILE A 344 -5.11 19.04 -8.62
CA ILE A 344 -5.07 17.94 -7.64
C ILE A 344 -6.47 17.75 -7.06
N ARG A 345 -6.93 16.51 -6.95
CA ARG A 345 -8.19 16.18 -6.29
C ARG A 345 -8.06 14.96 -5.40
N PRO A 346 -8.86 14.84 -4.33
CA PRO A 346 -8.99 13.57 -3.63
C PRO A 346 -9.72 12.55 -4.50
N TRP A 347 -9.38 11.28 -4.30
CA TRP A 347 -10.22 10.18 -4.75
C TRP A 347 -11.58 10.27 -4.06
N ALA A 348 -12.63 10.48 -4.86
CA ALA A 348 -14.01 10.53 -4.39
C ALA A 348 -14.93 9.85 -5.39
N TRP A 349 -15.73 8.89 -4.91
CA TRP A 349 -16.82 8.31 -5.67
C TRP A 349 -18.02 9.26 -5.60
N GLY A 350 -18.49 9.72 -6.76
CA GLY A 350 -19.75 10.45 -6.85
C GLY A 350 -20.96 9.53 -6.65
N ALA A 351 -22.15 10.13 -6.54
CA ALA A 351 -23.40 9.37 -6.67
C ALA A 351 -23.44 8.73 -8.06
N SER A 352 -23.86 7.46 -8.15
CA SER A 352 -24.01 6.78 -9.43
C SER A 352 -24.98 7.57 -10.32
N VAL A 353 -24.49 8.06 -11.45
CA VAL A 353 -25.26 8.82 -12.46
C VAL A 353 -25.82 7.93 -13.56
N ALA A 354 -25.32 6.69 -13.66
CA ALA A 354 -25.84 5.60 -14.48
C ALA A 354 -25.21 4.27 -14.00
N SER A 355 -25.94 3.16 -14.13
CA SER A 355 -25.41 1.82 -13.97
C SER A 355 -25.40 1.10 -15.31
N ALA A 356 -24.29 0.46 -15.65
CA ALA A 356 -24.21 -0.53 -16.72
C ALA A 356 -23.71 -1.82 -16.09
N VAL A 357 -24.38 -2.93 -16.40
CA VAL A 357 -24.02 -4.25 -15.88
C VAL A 357 -23.29 -4.98 -17.00
N SER A 358 -21.99 -5.20 -16.82
CA SER A 358 -21.24 -6.20 -17.55
C SER A 358 -20.69 -7.15 -16.51
N GLU A 359 -21.33 -8.31 -16.37
CA GLU A 359 -20.89 -9.36 -15.44
C GLU A 359 -20.08 -10.40 -16.20
N ASP A 360 -18.76 -10.39 -15.98
CA ASP A 360 -17.93 -11.57 -16.09
C ASP A 360 -17.38 -11.85 -14.68
N VAL A 361 -18.00 -12.80 -13.98
CA VAL A 361 -17.65 -13.15 -12.61
C VAL A 361 -16.84 -14.43 -12.65
N SER A 362 -15.51 -14.29 -12.62
CA SER A 362 -14.61 -15.42 -12.43
C SER A 362 -13.80 -15.25 -11.13
N ARG A 363 -13.73 -16.33 -10.33
CA ARG A 363 -13.00 -16.35 -9.07
C ARG A 363 -11.55 -16.74 -9.33
N THR A 364 -10.68 -15.74 -9.51
CA THR A 364 -9.26 -15.95 -9.86
C THR A 364 -8.36 -16.26 -8.67
N LYS A 365 -8.72 -15.83 -7.45
CA LYS A 365 -7.93 -16.11 -6.24
C LYS A 365 -8.75 -16.05 -4.95
N VAL A 366 -8.47 -16.93 -4.01
CA VAL A 366 -8.97 -16.86 -2.62
C VAL A 366 -7.82 -16.39 -1.74
N ILE A 367 -7.97 -15.22 -1.12
CA ILE A 367 -6.99 -14.66 -0.18
C ILE A 367 -7.55 -14.81 1.23
N ARG A 368 -6.70 -15.24 2.18
CA ARG A 368 -7.10 -15.36 3.59
C ARG A 368 -7.34 -13.96 4.20
N PRO A 369 -8.39 -13.77 5.00
CA PRO A 369 -8.54 -12.53 5.77
C PRO A 369 -7.43 -12.45 6.81
N VAL A 370 -6.61 -11.40 6.73
CA VAL A 370 -5.55 -11.13 7.72
C VAL A 370 -6.18 -10.28 8.83
N ALA A 371 -6.26 -10.82 10.04
CA ALA A 371 -7.00 -10.23 11.17
C ALA A 371 -6.30 -9.03 11.84
N THR A 372 -5.07 -8.68 11.46
CA THR A 372 -4.36 -7.50 11.98
C THR A 372 -3.46 -6.87 10.92
N ARG A 373 -3.57 -5.54 10.75
CA ARG A 373 -2.65 -4.73 9.93
C ARG A 373 -2.02 -3.69 10.84
N LYS A 374 -0.72 -3.81 11.12
CA LYS A 374 0.06 -2.78 11.81
C LYS A 374 0.27 -1.61 10.83
N LEU A 375 -0.63 -0.62 10.84
CA LEU A 375 -0.50 0.61 10.05
C LEU A 375 0.47 1.54 10.77
N GLY A 376 1.77 1.31 10.55
CA GLY A 376 2.87 2.12 11.07
C GLY A 376 4.10 2.02 10.17
N TYR A 377 3.90 1.86 8.86
CA TYR A 377 5.00 1.75 7.91
C TYR A 377 5.61 3.12 7.65
N ARG A 378 6.68 3.44 8.39
CA ARG A 378 7.70 4.35 7.90
C ARG A 378 8.47 3.63 6.79
N ARG A 379 8.43 4.15 5.55
CA ARG A 379 9.22 3.61 4.43
C ARG A 379 10.69 4.02 4.63
N ASN A 380 11.52 3.06 4.99
CA ASN A 380 12.97 3.23 4.95
C ASN A 380 13.46 3.05 3.51
N GLU A 381 14.36 3.92 3.06
CA GLU A 381 14.91 3.86 1.70
C GLU A 381 15.81 2.64 1.53
N SER A 382 16.75 2.42 2.45
CA SER A 382 17.46 1.14 2.54
C SER A 382 16.78 0.23 3.57
N ARG A 383 16.48 -1.02 3.17
CA ARG A 383 16.00 -2.08 4.06
C ARG A 383 17.19 -2.93 4.48
N MET A 384 17.59 -2.85 5.75
CA MET A 384 18.69 -3.66 6.27
C MET A 384 18.26 -5.13 6.39
N ALA A 385 19.09 -6.06 5.92
CA ALA A 385 18.86 -7.47 6.17
C ALA A 385 19.21 -7.80 7.63
N ARG A 386 18.67 -8.91 8.15
CA ARG A 386 18.90 -9.33 9.55
C ARG A 386 20.38 -9.52 9.90
N GLY A 387 21.20 -9.90 8.93
CA GLY A 387 22.66 -10.05 9.09
C GLY A 387 23.46 -8.75 8.98
N ASP A 388 22.83 -7.66 8.52
CA ASP A 388 23.50 -6.36 8.34
C ASP A 388 23.42 -5.50 9.59
N LEU A 389 22.51 -5.84 10.52
CA LEU A 389 22.40 -5.18 11.81
C LEU A 389 23.68 -5.40 12.63
N ALA A 390 24.11 -4.36 13.34
CA ALA A 390 25.24 -4.45 14.27
C ALA A 390 25.06 -5.70 15.14
N ALA A 391 26.11 -6.53 15.17
CA ALA A 391 26.05 -7.87 15.75
C ALA A 391 25.64 -7.78 17.22
N ILE A 392 24.40 -8.21 17.52
CA ILE A 392 23.80 -8.27 18.85
C ILE A 392 23.69 -6.87 19.49
N VAL A 393 22.49 -6.47 19.90
CA VAL A 393 22.39 -5.44 20.94
C VAL A 393 23.11 -6.01 22.13
N LEU A 394 24.34 -5.55 22.38
CA LEU A 394 25.14 -6.07 23.46
C LEU A 394 24.38 -5.77 24.76
N ALA A 395 24.45 -6.65 25.76
CA ALA A 395 23.67 -6.47 26.99
C ALA A 395 23.95 -5.11 27.69
N ASN A 396 25.06 -4.46 27.35
CA ASN A 396 25.43 -3.12 27.81
C ASN A 396 24.70 -1.97 27.07
N GLU A 397 24.03 -2.26 25.96
CA GLU A 397 23.29 -1.31 25.12
C GLU A 397 21.76 -1.41 25.31
N VAL A 398 21.27 -2.43 26.02
CA VAL A 398 19.86 -2.50 26.48
C VAL A 398 19.80 -1.97 27.90
N ALA A 399 19.08 -0.88 28.13
CA ALA A 399 18.71 -0.44 29.47
C ALA A 399 17.21 -0.68 29.71
N TYR A 400 16.83 -1.03 30.93
CA TYR A 400 15.43 -1.00 31.35
C TYR A 400 14.92 0.44 31.40
N LEU A 401 13.60 0.62 31.56
CA LEU A 401 12.97 1.96 31.63
C LEU A 401 13.49 2.83 32.78
N ASP A 402 14.13 2.23 33.78
CA ASP A 402 14.80 2.89 34.90
C ASP A 402 16.26 3.28 34.61
N GLY A 403 16.79 2.94 33.43
CA GLY A 403 18.15 3.23 33.01
C GLY A 403 19.19 2.17 33.40
N THR A 404 18.80 1.06 34.05
CA THR A 404 19.74 0.00 34.42
C THR A 404 20.16 -0.81 33.18
N PRO A 405 21.46 -0.92 32.85
CA PRO A 405 21.95 -1.79 31.77
C PRO A 405 21.62 -3.26 32.03
N ALA A 406 21.18 -3.99 31.01
CA ALA A 406 20.92 -5.43 31.10
C ALA A 406 22.20 -6.24 31.42
N GLN A 407 23.38 -5.65 31.20
CA GLN A 407 24.66 -6.21 31.61
C GLN A 407 24.83 -6.29 33.13
N ASP A 408 24.19 -5.41 33.90
CA ASP A 408 24.22 -5.43 35.36
C ASP A 408 23.41 -6.61 35.95
N LEU A 409 22.66 -7.33 35.09
CA LEU A 409 21.97 -8.58 35.42
C LEU A 409 22.72 -9.84 34.98
N GLN A 410 23.91 -9.72 34.35
CA GLN A 410 24.76 -10.89 34.17
C GLN A 410 25.19 -11.42 35.55
N PRO A 411 25.22 -12.74 35.77
CA PRO A 411 25.76 -13.30 37.00
C PRO A 411 27.14 -12.68 37.28
N ALA A 412 27.37 -12.24 38.51
CA ALA A 412 28.58 -11.49 38.89
C ALA A 412 29.90 -12.24 38.63
N GLU A 413 29.85 -13.53 38.29
CA GLU A 413 31.01 -14.37 37.99
C GLU A 413 30.96 -14.90 36.55
N PRO A 414 31.94 -14.55 35.70
CA PRO A 414 32.10 -15.16 34.38
C PRO A 414 32.23 -16.69 34.50
N ALA A 415 31.38 -17.42 33.77
CA ALA A 415 31.30 -18.89 33.71
C ALA A 415 30.50 -19.63 34.82
N SER A 416 29.62 -18.95 35.57
CA SER A 416 28.69 -19.66 36.45
C SER A 416 27.70 -20.55 35.65
N THR A 417 27.88 -21.86 35.77
CA THR A 417 26.99 -22.91 35.19
C THR A 417 26.09 -23.55 36.24
N SER A 418 26.30 -23.22 37.51
CA SER A 418 25.46 -23.71 38.62
C SER A 418 24.39 -22.69 38.93
N GLY A 419 23.12 -23.12 38.89
CA GLY A 419 22.03 -22.37 39.49
C GLY A 419 22.29 -22.10 40.97
N ALA A 420 21.40 -21.32 41.59
CA ALA A 420 21.49 -20.94 42.99
C ALA A 420 21.85 -22.15 43.88
N PRO A 421 22.83 -22.04 44.80
CA PRO A 421 23.23 -23.16 45.66
C PRO A 421 22.03 -23.79 46.37
N LEU A 422 22.10 -25.10 46.60
CA LEU A 422 21.04 -25.82 47.32
C LEU A 422 20.69 -25.09 48.63
N GLY A 423 19.40 -24.91 48.88
CA GLY A 423 18.88 -24.15 50.02
C GLY A 423 18.79 -22.62 49.85
N THR A 424 19.13 -22.07 48.67
CA THR A 424 18.90 -20.64 48.39
C THR A 424 17.40 -20.34 48.38
N VAL A 425 16.99 -19.34 49.15
CA VAL A 425 15.58 -18.92 49.23
C VAL A 425 15.20 -18.17 47.95
N VAL A 426 14.18 -18.66 47.25
CA VAL A 426 13.58 -18.05 46.05
C VAL A 426 12.12 -17.74 46.38
N GLY A 427 11.87 -16.53 46.88
CA GLY A 427 10.55 -16.18 47.44
C GLY A 427 10.33 -16.87 48.79
N ASP A 428 9.26 -17.65 48.92
CA ASP A 428 8.91 -18.37 50.15
C ASP A 428 9.36 -19.84 50.16
N ILE A 429 10.00 -20.32 49.09
CA ILE A 429 10.48 -21.71 48.95
C ILE A 429 11.98 -21.74 48.64
N THR A 430 12.61 -22.90 48.78
CA THR A 430 14.03 -23.07 48.46
C THR A 430 14.23 -23.47 46.99
N ALA A 431 15.42 -23.19 46.44
CA ALA A 431 15.79 -23.61 45.08
C ALA A 431 15.65 -25.13 44.86
N ASP A 432 15.74 -25.91 45.93
CA ASP A 432 15.63 -27.37 45.93
C ASP A 432 14.18 -27.81 45.65
N ASP A 433 13.21 -27.09 46.23
CA ASP A 433 11.78 -27.31 46.04
C ASP A 433 11.32 -26.95 44.61
N VAL A 434 11.97 -25.95 44.01
CA VAL A 434 11.72 -25.56 42.60
C VAL A 434 12.28 -26.60 41.63
N SER A 435 13.42 -27.22 41.95
CA SER A 435 14.04 -28.22 41.08
C SER A 435 13.30 -29.57 41.08
N SER A 436 12.68 -29.93 42.21
CA SER A 436 11.94 -31.19 42.35
C SER A 436 10.54 -31.15 41.73
N THR A 437 10.02 -29.96 41.41
CA THR A 437 8.72 -29.78 40.75
C THR A 437 8.78 -29.93 39.23
N ILE A 438 9.96 -29.87 38.60
CA ILE A 438 10.12 -29.91 37.14
C ILE A 438 10.88 -31.17 36.73
N ASN A 439 10.24 -32.05 35.98
CA ASN A 439 10.89 -33.20 35.36
C ASN A 439 12.01 -32.74 34.42
N SER A 440 13.00 -33.60 34.19
CA SER A 440 14.16 -33.32 33.33
C SER A 440 13.84 -32.99 31.86
N GLY A 441 12.57 -33.09 31.44
CA GLY A 441 12.04 -32.64 30.15
C GLY A 441 11.22 -31.34 30.16
N GLY A 442 11.16 -30.62 31.29
CA GLY A 442 10.43 -29.35 31.41
C GLY A 442 8.93 -29.47 31.73
N GLY A 443 8.43 -30.67 32.05
CA GLY A 443 7.05 -30.89 32.52
C GLY A 443 6.95 -30.97 34.04
N VAL A 444 5.84 -30.55 34.63
CA VAL A 444 5.62 -30.59 36.09
C VAL A 444 5.30 -32.02 36.55
N ALA A 445 5.77 -32.46 37.72
CA ALA A 445 5.53 -33.81 38.23
C ALA A 445 4.04 -34.08 38.56
N GLU A 446 3.52 -35.26 38.19
CA GLU A 446 2.14 -35.66 38.47
C GLU A 446 1.85 -35.65 39.98
N ASN A 447 0.70 -35.07 40.38
CA ASN A 447 0.19 -34.96 41.76
C ASN A 447 0.94 -34.02 42.73
N GLN A 448 1.87 -33.17 42.26
CA GLN A 448 2.69 -32.32 43.13
C GLN A 448 2.30 -30.83 43.13
N VAL A 449 1.31 -30.41 42.32
CA VAL A 449 0.86 -29.02 42.29
C VAL A 449 -0.56 -28.91 42.84
N ASN A 450 -0.64 -28.78 44.16
CA ASN A 450 -1.89 -28.61 44.88
C ASN A 450 -2.13 -27.12 45.17
N THR A 451 -2.03 -26.27 44.14
CA THR A 451 -2.37 -24.85 44.24
C THR A 451 -3.70 -24.59 43.56
N SER A 452 -4.53 -23.73 44.17
CA SER A 452 -5.88 -23.42 43.71
C SER A 452 -5.93 -22.96 42.26
N ALA A 453 -4.88 -22.29 41.77
CA ALA A 453 -4.79 -21.81 40.40
C ALA A 453 -4.64 -22.91 39.32
N ILE A 454 -4.26 -24.12 39.71
CA ILE A 454 -4.05 -25.27 38.80
C ILE A 454 -5.18 -26.29 38.91
N LEU A 455 -5.85 -26.40 40.07
CA LEU A 455 -7.10 -27.15 40.21
C LEU A 455 -8.19 -26.58 39.28
N ASP A 456 -8.18 -25.27 39.02
CA ASP A 456 -9.04 -24.58 38.07
C ASP A 456 -8.74 -24.89 36.58
N ASN A 457 -7.90 -25.89 36.26
CA ASN A 457 -7.65 -26.33 34.88
C ASN A 457 -7.45 -27.86 34.74
N ALA A 458 -7.99 -28.65 35.67
CA ALA A 458 -7.84 -30.10 35.63
C ALA A 458 -8.55 -30.73 34.40
N VAL A 459 -7.76 -31.19 33.41
CA VAL A 459 -8.25 -32.00 32.28
C VAL A 459 -8.40 -33.43 32.76
N THR A 460 -9.65 -33.91 32.91
CA THR A 460 -9.89 -35.34 33.12
C THR A 460 -10.06 -36.00 31.76
N GLU A 461 -9.03 -36.71 31.27
CA GLU A 461 -9.18 -37.54 30.08
C GLU A 461 -10.26 -38.60 30.33
N SER A 462 -11.35 -38.49 29.56
CA SER A 462 -12.46 -39.44 29.58
C SER A 462 -12.47 -40.16 28.24
N ASN A 463 -12.14 -41.45 28.25
CA ASN A 463 -12.39 -42.47 27.22
C ASN A 463 -12.78 -41.98 25.81
N PHE A 464 -11.87 -42.16 24.85
CA PHE A 464 -12.21 -42.13 23.43
C PHE A 464 -13.27 -43.19 23.12
N ALA A 465 -14.48 -42.75 22.77
CA ALA A 465 -15.54 -43.62 22.28
C ALA A 465 -15.57 -43.56 20.74
N LEU A 466 -14.91 -44.53 20.10
CA LEU A 466 -15.03 -44.71 18.66
C LEU A 466 -16.38 -45.38 18.37
N LEU A 467 -17.28 -44.62 17.74
CA LEU A 467 -18.67 -45.01 17.58
C LEU A 467 -18.98 -45.26 16.10
N ASP A 468 -18.80 -46.49 15.62
CA ASP A 468 -19.03 -46.79 14.20
C ASP A 468 -20.54 -46.74 13.89
N LEU A 469 -21.01 -45.59 13.40
CA LEU A 469 -22.38 -45.34 12.99
C LEU A 469 -22.59 -45.97 11.61
N PHE A 470 -22.84 -47.29 11.57
CA PHE A 470 -23.14 -48.00 10.33
C PHE A 470 -24.23 -47.26 9.52
N GLY A 471 -24.08 -47.28 8.19
CA GLY A 471 -24.73 -46.32 7.30
C GLY A 471 -26.23 -46.06 7.56
N ALA A 472 -26.59 -44.80 7.83
CA ALA A 472 -27.96 -44.37 8.08
C ALA A 472 -28.31 -43.17 7.18
N SER A 473 -29.41 -43.29 6.43
CA SER A 473 -30.01 -42.20 5.67
C SER A 473 -30.95 -41.40 6.59
N VAL A 474 -30.77 -40.08 6.65
CA VAL A 474 -31.61 -39.19 7.47
C VAL A 474 -32.79 -38.65 6.66
N GLY A 475 -33.83 -39.47 6.55
CA GLY A 475 -35.14 -39.05 6.05
C GLY A 475 -35.22 -38.76 4.55
N SER A 476 -36.44 -38.43 4.10
CA SER A 476 -36.73 -37.97 2.74
C SER A 476 -36.70 -36.45 2.65
N ASP A 477 -36.46 -35.91 1.45
CA ASP A 477 -36.27 -34.49 1.08
C ASP A 477 -36.90 -33.42 2.01
N ASP A 478 -36.08 -32.41 2.34
CA ASP A 478 -36.48 -31.06 2.77
C ASP A 478 -37.46 -30.97 3.96
N ASP A 479 -37.47 -31.95 4.86
CA ASP A 479 -38.41 -31.97 5.97
C ASP A 479 -38.03 -31.02 7.12
N ASN A 480 -36.76 -30.58 7.20
CA ASN A 480 -36.22 -29.75 8.28
C ASN A 480 -36.50 -30.32 9.68
N VAL A 481 -36.65 -31.65 9.78
CA VAL A 481 -36.95 -32.37 11.01
C VAL A 481 -35.66 -32.86 11.64
N TRP A 482 -35.45 -32.53 12.92
CA TRP A 482 -34.35 -33.09 13.69
C TRP A 482 -34.56 -34.57 13.93
N ARG A 483 -33.59 -35.36 13.48
CA ARG A 483 -33.55 -36.79 13.70
C ARG A 483 -32.31 -37.11 14.49
N ASP A 484 -32.46 -37.92 15.52
CA ASP A 484 -31.31 -38.59 16.10
C ASP A 484 -30.64 -39.43 15.00
N PHE A 485 -29.32 -39.52 15.03
CA PHE A 485 -28.63 -40.65 14.36
C PHE A 485 -29.11 -42.02 14.90
N ALA A 486 -29.96 -42.02 15.93
CA ALA A 486 -30.47 -43.15 16.70
C ALA A 486 -31.54 -44.02 16.01
N TYR A 487 -31.73 -43.97 14.68
CA TYR A 487 -32.38 -45.13 14.03
C TYR A 487 -31.57 -46.44 14.26
N MET A 488 -30.33 -46.32 14.79
CA MET A 488 -29.49 -47.43 15.28
C MET A 488 -29.20 -47.43 16.80
N GLY A 489 -29.86 -46.59 17.61
CA GLY A 489 -29.81 -46.67 19.09
C GLY A 489 -28.49 -46.27 19.76
N VAL A 490 -27.67 -45.43 19.13
CA VAL A 490 -26.35 -45.10 19.67
C VAL A 490 -26.35 -43.78 20.46
N ALA A 491 -26.25 -43.86 21.78
CA ALA A 491 -26.07 -42.74 22.70
C ALA A 491 -24.67 -42.81 23.34
N LEU A 492 -23.99 -41.67 23.41
CA LEU A 492 -22.74 -41.56 24.18
C LEU A 492 -23.11 -41.38 25.65
N SER A 493 -22.80 -42.38 26.48
CA SER A 493 -22.88 -42.23 27.93
C SER A 493 -21.50 -41.92 28.48
N THR A 494 -21.37 -40.80 29.19
CA THR A 494 -20.13 -40.39 29.84
C THR A 494 -20.40 -40.02 31.29
N ASN A 495 -19.48 -40.39 32.18
CA ASN A 495 -19.56 -40.07 33.59
C ASN A 495 -18.73 -38.83 33.88
N PHE A 496 -19.38 -37.80 34.42
CA PHE A 496 -18.71 -36.59 34.86
C PHE A 496 -18.77 -36.50 36.39
N THR A 497 -17.62 -36.70 37.05
CA THR A 497 -17.49 -36.42 38.50
C THR A 497 -16.90 -35.04 38.67
N ARG A 498 -17.66 -34.07 39.19
CA ARG A 498 -17.14 -32.72 39.46
C ARG A 498 -16.14 -32.77 40.62
N PRO A 499 -14.92 -32.22 40.46
CA PRO A 499 -13.99 -32.08 41.56
C PRO A 499 -14.60 -31.25 42.70
N GLU A 500 -14.31 -31.63 43.95
CA GLU A 500 -14.77 -30.88 45.12
C GLU A 500 -14.23 -29.44 45.05
N GLY A 501 -15.14 -28.45 45.10
CA GLY A 501 -14.81 -27.02 45.02
C GLY A 501 -14.88 -26.38 43.64
N ALA A 502 -15.02 -27.15 42.55
CA ALA A 502 -15.13 -26.58 41.20
C ALA A 502 -16.47 -25.82 41.02
N THR A 503 -16.39 -24.55 40.61
CA THR A 503 -17.57 -23.69 40.44
C THR A 503 -18.08 -23.65 39.01
N ASP A 504 -17.21 -23.86 38.00
CA ASP A 504 -17.55 -23.75 36.57
C ASP A 504 -17.02 -24.96 35.77
N THR A 505 -17.84 -25.99 35.63
CA THR A 505 -17.49 -27.14 34.78
C THR A 505 -18.06 -26.97 33.38
N THR A 506 -17.25 -27.15 32.32
CA THR A 506 -17.74 -27.26 30.94
C THR A 506 -17.30 -28.58 30.31
N ALA A 507 -18.22 -29.29 29.67
CA ALA A 507 -17.85 -30.42 28.81
C ALA A 507 -17.76 -29.98 27.35
N VAL A 508 -16.66 -30.33 26.69
CA VAL A 508 -16.43 -30.06 25.26
C VAL A 508 -16.53 -31.37 24.50
N PHE A 509 -17.20 -31.35 23.36
CA PHE A 509 -17.35 -32.51 22.50
C PHE A 509 -16.88 -32.16 21.10
N LEU A 510 -15.96 -32.94 20.55
CA LEU A 510 -15.59 -32.86 19.15
C LEU A 510 -16.33 -33.96 18.40
N VAL A 511 -17.31 -33.56 17.59
CA VAL A 511 -18.10 -34.48 16.76
C VAL A 511 -17.53 -34.43 15.36
N THR A 512 -16.94 -35.54 14.92
CA THR A 512 -16.50 -35.74 13.54
C THR A 512 -17.51 -36.59 12.80
N VAL A 513 -18.08 -36.07 11.72
CA VAL A 513 -19.01 -36.81 10.88
C VAL A 513 -18.40 -37.03 9.51
N VAL A 514 -18.44 -38.27 9.02
CA VAL A 514 -17.93 -38.67 7.70
C VAL A 514 -19.10 -39.11 6.84
N GLY A 515 -19.38 -38.30 5.82
CA GLY A 515 -20.44 -38.58 4.84
C GLY A 515 -19.86 -39.01 3.51
N THR A 516 -20.61 -39.84 2.78
CA THR A 516 -20.27 -40.28 1.43
C THR A 516 -21.43 -39.94 0.51
N ARG A 517 -21.15 -39.16 -0.53
CA ARG A 517 -22.20 -38.59 -1.40
C ARG A 517 -22.73 -39.64 -2.38
N THR A 518 -24.05 -39.85 -2.39
CA THR A 518 -24.76 -40.63 -3.42
C THR A 518 -25.78 -39.76 -4.16
N GLY A 519 -25.34 -38.69 -4.82
CA GLY A 519 -26.25 -37.72 -5.47
C GLY A 519 -25.51 -36.59 -6.19
N GLY A 520 -26.19 -35.89 -7.11
CA GLY A 520 -25.62 -34.84 -7.98
C GLY A 520 -25.90 -33.40 -7.53
N ASP A 521 -26.63 -33.23 -6.43
CA ASP A 521 -27.08 -31.98 -5.81
C ASP A 521 -26.25 -31.56 -4.59
N ASN A 522 -26.32 -30.27 -4.25
CA ASN A 522 -25.60 -29.68 -3.10
C ASN A 522 -26.43 -29.87 -1.83
N ASP A 523 -26.14 -30.94 -1.09
CA ASP A 523 -26.85 -31.21 0.16
C ASP A 523 -26.43 -30.21 1.25
N ARG A 524 -27.40 -29.72 2.01
CA ARG A 524 -27.19 -28.85 3.18
C ARG A 524 -27.67 -29.56 4.43
N VAL A 525 -26.73 -29.86 5.32
CA VAL A 525 -27.03 -30.53 6.59
C VAL A 525 -26.71 -29.60 7.74
N SER A 526 -27.54 -29.69 8.78
CA SER A 526 -27.23 -29.14 10.09
C SER A 526 -27.03 -30.24 11.14
N LEU A 527 -26.09 -30.01 12.04
CA LEU A 527 -25.80 -30.88 13.19
C LEU A 527 -26.11 -30.15 14.50
N ARG A 528 -26.60 -30.89 15.50
CA ARG A 528 -26.63 -30.44 16.90
C ARG A 528 -26.36 -31.60 17.85
N MET A 529 -26.03 -31.28 19.09
CA MET A 529 -25.86 -32.26 20.16
C MET A 529 -26.85 -31.96 21.28
N MET A 530 -27.48 -33.01 21.80
CA MET A 530 -28.49 -32.94 22.86
C MET A 530 -28.02 -33.76 24.06
N ARG A 531 -28.15 -33.20 25.26
CA ARG A 531 -28.01 -33.93 26.51
C ARG A 531 -29.29 -34.72 26.79
N GLY A 532 -29.18 -35.80 27.57
CA GLY A 532 -30.28 -36.73 27.89
C GLY A 532 -31.49 -36.09 28.61
N ASP A 533 -31.34 -34.90 29.17
CA ASP A 533 -32.42 -34.09 29.73
C ASP A 533 -33.17 -33.23 28.69
N GLY A 534 -32.78 -33.31 27.42
CA GLY A 534 -33.35 -32.53 26.32
C GLY A 534 -32.68 -31.17 26.08
N THR A 535 -31.59 -30.85 26.77
CA THR A 535 -30.86 -29.59 26.57
C THR A 535 -29.97 -29.64 25.33
N ALA A 536 -30.07 -28.64 24.45
CA ALA A 536 -29.15 -28.48 23.32
C ALA A 536 -27.83 -27.84 23.77
N LEU A 537 -26.70 -28.41 23.34
CA LEU A 537 -25.37 -27.88 23.62
C LEU A 537 -25.05 -26.66 22.74
N LEU A 538 -24.04 -25.87 23.10
CA LEU A 538 -23.62 -24.69 22.34
C LEU A 538 -22.55 -25.03 21.28
N PRO A 539 -22.56 -24.43 20.09
CA PRO A 539 -23.70 -23.73 19.52
C PRO A 539 -24.88 -24.69 19.33
N ALA A 540 -26.10 -24.18 19.48
CA ALA A 540 -27.33 -24.97 19.40
C ALA A 540 -27.51 -25.71 18.06
N GLU A 541 -26.80 -25.25 17.02
CA GLU A 541 -26.77 -25.82 15.69
C GLU A 541 -25.47 -25.42 14.98
N HIS A 542 -24.81 -26.37 14.31
CA HIS A 542 -23.84 -26.12 13.25
C HIS A 542 -24.54 -26.34 11.91
N GLY A 543 -24.95 -25.26 11.26
CA GLY A 543 -25.70 -25.32 10.00
C GLY A 543 -24.83 -25.23 8.75
N TYR A 544 -25.42 -25.63 7.62
CA TYR A 544 -24.86 -25.46 6.27
C TYR A 544 -23.52 -26.17 6.04
N LEU A 545 -23.37 -27.38 6.61
CA LEU A 545 -22.26 -28.25 6.25
C LEU A 545 -22.47 -28.71 4.81
N LEU A 546 -21.64 -28.20 3.90
CA LEU A 546 -21.77 -28.37 2.46
C LEU A 546 -20.81 -29.47 1.99
N PHE A 547 -21.34 -30.60 1.51
CA PHE A 547 -20.54 -31.73 1.03
C PHE A 547 -20.32 -31.62 -0.49
N GLU A 548 -19.19 -31.04 -0.90
CA GLU A 548 -18.82 -30.91 -2.32
C GLU A 548 -17.87 -32.04 -2.75
N GLY A 549 -18.29 -32.86 -3.74
CA GLY A 549 -17.42 -33.81 -4.44
C GLY A 549 -17.66 -35.30 -4.11
N GLY A 550 -17.31 -36.19 -5.05
CA GLY A 550 -17.54 -37.64 -4.98
C GLY A 550 -16.51 -38.41 -4.16
N GLY A 551 -16.34 -38.06 -2.88
CA GLY A 551 -15.45 -38.75 -1.94
C GLY A 551 -15.92 -38.63 -0.49
N ASN A 552 -15.25 -39.36 0.42
CA ASN A 552 -15.54 -39.30 1.85
C ASN A 552 -15.06 -37.96 2.41
N THR A 553 -15.98 -37.10 2.83
CA THR A 553 -15.65 -35.80 3.43
C THR A 553 -15.94 -35.86 4.93
N ALA A 554 -14.97 -35.44 5.74
CA ALA A 554 -15.05 -35.43 7.19
C ALA A 554 -15.19 -33.98 7.71
N TYR A 555 -16.16 -33.73 8.58
CA TYR A 555 -16.34 -32.45 9.27
C TYR A 555 -16.23 -32.67 10.77
N THR A 556 -15.32 -31.95 11.42
CA THR A 556 -15.20 -31.93 12.87
C THR A 556 -15.78 -30.62 13.39
N VAL A 557 -16.81 -30.71 14.23
CA VAL A 557 -17.48 -29.55 14.84
C VAL A 557 -17.46 -29.66 16.37
N PRO A 558 -17.15 -28.56 17.08
CA PRO A 558 -17.14 -28.53 18.54
C PRO A 558 -18.53 -28.23 19.12
N PHE A 559 -18.90 -28.91 20.21
CA PHE A 559 -20.05 -28.58 21.05
C PHE A 559 -19.61 -28.39 22.50
N PHE A 560 -20.32 -27.53 23.23
CA PHE A 560 -20.03 -27.14 24.61
C PHE A 560 -21.28 -27.33 25.48
N ASP A 561 -21.17 -28.13 26.53
CA ASP A 561 -22.12 -28.19 27.63
C ASP A 561 -21.56 -27.34 28.78
N PRO A 562 -22.04 -26.10 28.95
CA PRO A 562 -21.51 -25.18 29.97
C PRO A 562 -21.90 -25.56 31.41
N ALA A 563 -22.75 -26.58 31.59
CA ALA A 563 -23.21 -27.01 32.91
C ALA A 563 -23.55 -28.52 32.91
N PRO A 564 -22.55 -29.42 32.70
CA PRO A 564 -22.80 -30.85 32.71
C PRO A 564 -23.25 -31.28 34.12
N LEU A 565 -24.21 -32.20 34.18
CA LEU A 565 -24.69 -32.73 35.46
C LEU A 565 -23.64 -33.65 36.08
N ASP A 566 -23.60 -33.74 37.39
CA ASP A 566 -22.72 -34.70 38.05
C ASP A 566 -23.29 -36.12 37.86
N GLY A 567 -22.41 -37.10 37.62
CA GLY A 567 -22.78 -38.49 37.36
C GLY A 567 -22.87 -38.85 35.88
N THR A 568 -23.70 -39.85 35.56
CA THR A 568 -23.84 -40.37 34.18
C THR A 568 -24.74 -39.47 33.36
N ASN A 569 -24.16 -38.86 32.32
CA ASN A 569 -24.90 -38.08 31.33
C ASN A 569 -24.93 -38.86 30.01
N SER A 570 -26.09 -38.90 29.36
CA SER A 570 -26.20 -39.35 27.98
C SER A 570 -26.20 -38.14 27.04
N TYR A 571 -25.53 -38.28 25.91
CA TYR A 571 -25.54 -37.29 24.84
C TYR A 571 -25.87 -37.97 23.51
N THR A 572 -26.67 -37.27 22.71
CA THR A 572 -27.12 -37.72 21.39
C THR A 572 -26.76 -36.66 20.36
N VAL A 573 -26.23 -37.11 19.22
CA VAL A 573 -26.02 -36.24 18.06
C VAL A 573 -27.26 -36.33 17.18
N GLN A 574 -27.75 -35.18 16.75
CA GLN A 574 -28.88 -35.04 15.85
C GLN A 574 -28.44 -34.35 14.58
N SER A 575 -29.05 -34.77 13.47
CA SER A 575 -28.91 -34.10 12.19
C SER A 575 -30.29 -33.77 11.64
N LYS A 576 -30.38 -32.71 10.85
CA LYS A 576 -31.54 -32.43 10.00
C LYS A 576 -31.06 -32.11 8.61
N ASN A 577 -31.90 -32.42 7.65
CA ASN A 577 -31.66 -32.11 6.26
C ASN A 577 -32.35 -30.79 5.90
N VAL A 578 -31.59 -29.86 5.34
CA VAL A 578 -32.08 -28.54 4.94
C VAL A 578 -32.35 -28.52 3.43
N VAL A 579 -31.52 -29.21 2.63
CA VAL A 579 -31.67 -29.42 1.18
C VAL A 579 -31.00 -30.76 0.80
N GLY A 580 -31.69 -31.67 0.09
CA GLY A 580 -31.07 -32.81 -0.64
C GLY A 580 -31.09 -34.20 0.03
N HIS A 581 -30.22 -35.17 -0.31
CA HIS A 581 -30.21 -36.57 0.20
C HIS A 581 -28.82 -37.13 0.58
N PRO A 582 -28.20 -36.69 1.69
CA PRO A 582 -26.93 -37.25 2.10
C PRO A 582 -27.12 -38.59 2.83
N THR A 583 -26.41 -39.62 2.36
CA THR A 583 -26.18 -40.88 3.10
C THR A 583 -24.93 -40.75 3.97
N TRP A 584 -25.05 -41.06 5.26
CA TRP A 584 -23.91 -41.07 6.18
C TRP A 584 -23.31 -42.45 6.27
N GLU A 585 -21.99 -42.57 6.30
CA GLU A 585 -21.32 -43.85 6.44
C GLU A 585 -20.67 -44.06 7.81
N ARG A 586 -20.13 -43.01 8.47
CA ARG A 586 -19.46 -43.12 9.80
C ARG A 586 -19.48 -41.81 10.61
N GLY A 587 -19.38 -41.90 11.92
CA GLY A 587 -19.11 -40.76 12.82
C GLY A 587 -18.12 -41.12 13.93
N ILE A 588 -17.42 -40.15 14.49
CA ILE A 588 -16.51 -40.30 15.63
C ILE A 588 -16.82 -39.16 16.60
N VAL A 589 -17.08 -39.47 17.87
CA VAL A 589 -17.33 -38.46 18.91
C VAL A 589 -16.24 -38.54 19.97
N ILE A 590 -15.53 -37.45 20.21
CA ILE A 590 -14.44 -37.37 21.19
C ILE A 590 -14.89 -36.42 22.31
N PRO A 591 -15.22 -36.92 23.52
CA PRO A 591 -15.50 -36.07 24.66
C PRO A 591 -14.19 -35.58 25.33
N VAL A 592 -14.11 -34.29 25.61
CA VAL A 592 -13.01 -33.66 26.37
C VAL A 592 -13.62 -32.77 27.45
N ARG A 593 -13.36 -33.06 28.73
CA ARG A 593 -13.87 -32.23 29.83
C ARG A 593 -12.83 -31.19 30.25
N LEU A 594 -13.27 -29.95 30.41
CA LEU A 594 -12.47 -28.85 30.95
C LEU A 594 -13.20 -28.29 32.18
N SER A 595 -12.60 -28.45 33.37
CA SER A 595 -13.13 -27.81 34.58
C SER A 595 -12.30 -26.59 34.93
N LYS A 596 -13.01 -25.51 35.30
CA LYS A 596 -12.45 -24.36 35.99
C LYS A 596 -12.85 -24.35 37.46
#